data_AF-A0AB34VJU9-F1
#
_entry.id   AF-A0AB34VJU9-F1
#
_cell.length_a   1.000
_cell.length_b   1.000
_cell.length_c   1.000
_cell.angle_alpha   90.00
_cell.angle_beta   90.00
_cell.angle_gamma   90.00
#
_symmetry.space_group_name_H-M   'P 1'
#
loop_
_entity.id
_entity.type
_entity.pdbx_description
1 polymer ?
#
loop_
_entity_poly.entity_id
_entity_poly.type
_entity_poly.pdbx_seq_one_letter_code
_entity_poly.pdbx_strand_id
1 'polypeptide(L)'
;MAWQGIPFPFKDSVISDNVLLTLSRLSELKIDSGFGWDNFSGTIVGAVIGAAIPAFIAFYTIKQNNKAGEEQRAQQVIELEKARETQLEISKRTFNAQVISANRQNWINDLRDSIVNFSSLAESHMFFRRAFYIEHKASRWNNGTQAQADIYFEKQLATEAELRQEYFKIKLMLNSNELTPRAMLKLILVVMVCSTRKELSETPKHLNSVDAELMELIESLLKVTQRCLKAEWKRVKAGT
;
A
#
# COMPACT_ATOMS: atom_id res chain seq x y z
N MET A 1 27.17 -8.67 43.20
CA MET A 1 25.81 -8.82 42.63
C MET A 1 25.83 -10.03 41.73
N ALA A 2 25.64 -11.20 42.33
CA ALA A 2 25.54 -12.49 41.64
C ALA A 2 24.09 -12.68 41.22
N TRP A 3 23.86 -12.93 39.93
CA TRP A 3 22.54 -13.22 39.37
C TRP A 3 22.29 -14.73 39.38
N GLN A 4 21.11 -15.11 39.90
CA GLN A 4 20.61 -16.48 40.05
C GLN A 4 19.49 -16.76 39.03
N GLY A 5 19.50 -17.99 38.48
CA GLY A 5 18.36 -18.67 37.82
C GLY A 5 18.89 -19.69 36.81
N ILE A 6 18.48 -20.97 36.73
CA ILE A 6 17.25 -21.69 37.13
C ILE A 6 17.67 -23.06 37.75
N PRO A 7 16.94 -23.62 38.74
CA PRO A 7 17.39 -24.75 39.56
C PRO A 7 17.15 -26.13 38.92
N PHE A 8 18.16 -27.00 39.00
CA PHE A 8 17.98 -28.45 38.83
C PHE A 8 17.50 -29.06 40.16
N PRO A 9 16.48 -29.93 40.18
CA PRO A 9 16.08 -30.64 41.38
C PRO A 9 17.06 -31.80 41.58
N PHE A 10 17.45 -32.09 42.81
CA PHE A 10 17.31 -33.42 43.41
C PHE A 10 17.43 -33.24 44.92
N LYS A 11 16.28 -33.40 45.57
CA LYS A 11 16.20 -33.57 47.02
C LYS A 11 16.88 -34.88 47.36
N ASP A 12 17.83 -34.77 48.28
CA ASP A 12 18.13 -35.84 49.22
C ASP A 12 16.84 -36.35 49.84
N SER A 13 16.62 -37.65 49.78
CA SER A 13 15.78 -38.30 50.76
C SER A 13 16.29 -39.71 51.04
N VAL A 14 16.85 -39.84 52.24
CA VAL A 14 16.60 -40.95 53.18
C VAL A 14 17.28 -42.26 52.78
N ILE A 15 18.49 -42.50 53.30
CA ILE A 15 18.77 -43.19 54.58
C ILE A 15 18.56 -44.71 54.47
N SER A 16 19.70 -45.40 54.58
CA SER A 16 19.92 -46.74 55.11
C SER A 16 19.17 -47.91 54.46
N ASP A 17 19.93 -48.72 53.74
CA ASP A 17 19.95 -50.17 54.01
C ASP A 17 21.37 -50.71 53.80
N ASN A 18 22.09 -50.74 54.91
CA ASN A 18 23.08 -51.76 55.30
C ASN A 18 23.77 -52.55 54.18
N VAL A 19 24.96 -52.11 53.75
CA VAL A 19 26.11 -53.02 53.58
C VAL A 19 27.37 -52.27 54.01
N LEU A 20 27.61 -52.28 55.33
CA LEU A 20 28.94 -52.02 55.88
C LEU A 20 29.80 -53.26 55.61
N LEU A 21 30.41 -53.34 54.43
CA LEU A 21 31.54 -54.24 54.19
C LEU A 21 32.80 -53.51 54.64
N THR A 22 33.27 -53.85 55.84
CA THR A 22 34.58 -53.50 56.36
C THR A 22 35.67 -54.17 55.52
N LEU A 23 36.02 -53.56 54.38
CA LEU A 23 37.14 -53.99 53.56
C LEU A 23 38.42 -53.42 54.17
N SER A 24 39.07 -54.23 55.01
CA SER A 24 40.17 -53.88 55.93
C SER A 24 41.53 -53.58 55.28
N ARG A 25 41.58 -53.41 53.95
CA ARG A 25 42.74 -52.93 53.19
C ARG A 25 42.32 -52.80 51.74
N LEU A 26 42.23 -51.57 51.22
CA LEU A 26 42.35 -51.37 49.79
C LEU A 26 43.80 -51.71 49.44
N SER A 27 44.01 -52.80 48.70
CA SER A 27 45.31 -53.05 48.09
C SER A 27 45.63 -51.83 47.24
N GLU A 28 46.77 -51.19 47.49
CA GLU A 28 47.36 -50.27 46.52
C GLU A 28 47.53 -51.06 45.22
N LEU A 29 46.56 -50.89 44.32
CA LEU A 29 46.70 -51.25 42.93
C LEU A 29 47.71 -50.24 42.38
N LYS A 30 48.99 -50.51 42.63
CA LYS A 30 50.06 -50.08 41.73
C LYS A 30 49.74 -50.76 40.41
N ILE A 31 48.90 -50.10 39.62
CA ILE A 31 48.94 -50.25 38.18
C ILE A 31 50.29 -49.61 37.82
N ASP A 32 51.34 -50.42 37.93
CA ASP A 32 52.50 -50.24 37.08
C ASP A 32 51.95 -50.35 35.65
N SER A 33 51.53 -49.21 35.09
CA SER A 33 51.67 -49.06 33.66
C SER A 33 53.17 -49.20 33.46
N GLY A 34 53.62 -50.43 33.16
CA GLY A 34 55.00 -50.81 32.89
C GLY A 34 55.52 -50.16 31.61
N PHE A 35 55.29 -48.86 31.48
CA PHE A 35 55.95 -47.96 30.57
C PHE A 35 57.03 -47.25 31.40
N GLY A 36 58.01 -48.04 31.83
CA GLY A 36 59.23 -47.57 32.46
C GLY A 36 60.04 -46.76 31.46
N TRP A 37 59.76 -45.46 31.38
CA TRP A 37 60.61 -44.44 30.79
C TRP A 37 61.62 -43.96 31.84
N ASP A 38 62.49 -44.85 32.33
CA ASP A 38 63.29 -44.66 33.55
C ASP A 38 64.41 -43.61 33.47
N ASN A 39 64.32 -42.63 32.59
CA ASN A 39 65.18 -41.46 32.58
C ASN A 39 64.36 -40.26 32.10
N PHE A 40 64.57 -39.10 32.71
CA PHE A 40 64.09 -37.76 32.31
C PHE A 40 63.81 -37.58 30.80
N SER A 41 64.64 -38.19 29.94
CA SER A 41 64.48 -38.28 28.49
C SER A 41 63.16 -38.91 28.02
N GLY A 42 62.64 -39.96 28.65
CA GLY A 42 61.45 -40.66 28.20
C GLY A 42 60.12 -39.96 28.54
N THR A 43 60.05 -39.30 29.69
CA THR A 43 58.90 -38.43 30.04
C THR A 43 58.88 -37.18 29.18
N ILE A 44 60.04 -36.59 28.87
CA ILE A 44 60.15 -35.44 27.95
C ILE A 44 59.81 -35.86 26.52
N VAL A 45 60.35 -36.98 26.03
CA VAL A 45 60.05 -37.48 24.68
C VAL A 45 58.58 -37.88 24.55
N GLY A 46 58.02 -38.54 25.56
CA GLY A 46 56.58 -38.87 25.62
C GLY A 46 55.68 -37.63 25.67
N ALA A 47 56.05 -36.60 26.44
CA ALA A 47 55.33 -35.32 26.47
C ALA A 47 55.45 -34.54 25.15
N VAL A 48 56.61 -34.55 24.51
CA VAL A 48 56.83 -33.92 23.20
C VAL A 48 56.03 -34.62 22.13
N ILE A 49 56.03 -35.96 22.06
CA ILE A 49 55.23 -36.72 21.08
C ILE A 49 53.74 -36.57 21.38
N GLY A 50 53.34 -36.64 22.65
CA GLY A 50 51.97 -36.46 23.12
C GLY A 50 51.41 -35.07 22.85
N ALA A 51 52.24 -34.03 22.84
CA ALA A 51 51.86 -32.67 22.46
C ALA A 51 51.97 -32.40 20.94
N ALA A 52 52.91 -33.05 20.26
CA ALA A 52 53.17 -32.83 18.83
C ALA A 52 52.03 -33.34 17.94
N ILE A 53 51.44 -34.49 18.25
CA ILE A 53 50.33 -35.05 17.45
C ILE A 53 49.09 -34.15 17.51
N PRO A 54 48.59 -33.73 18.69
CA PRO A 54 47.48 -32.78 18.78
C PRO A 54 47.81 -31.41 18.17
N ALA A 55 49.04 -30.91 18.34
CA ALA A 55 49.47 -29.64 17.76
C ALA A 55 49.50 -29.70 16.22
N PHE A 56 49.93 -30.82 15.63
CA PHE A 56 49.92 -31.03 14.19
C PHE A 56 48.49 -31.10 13.63
N ILE A 57 47.60 -31.84 14.30
CA ILE A 57 46.18 -31.92 13.92
C ILE A 57 45.52 -30.54 14.04
N ALA A 58 45.79 -29.81 15.12
CA ALA A 58 45.28 -28.44 15.31
C ALA A 58 45.79 -27.50 14.20
N PHE A 59 47.09 -27.55 13.88
CA PHE A 59 47.67 -26.74 12.80
C PHE A 59 47.05 -27.05 11.44
N TYR A 60 46.90 -28.34 11.10
CA TYR A 60 46.26 -28.75 9.86
C TYR A 60 44.80 -28.29 9.78
N THR A 61 44.06 -28.43 10.88
CA THR A 61 42.65 -28.01 10.98
C THR A 61 42.51 -26.49 10.88
N ILE A 62 43.38 -25.71 11.55
CA ILE A 62 43.41 -24.24 11.43
C ILE A 62 43.68 -23.82 9.98
N LYS A 63 44.62 -24.49 9.31
CA LYS A 63 44.95 -24.18 7.91
C LYS A 63 43.78 -24.47 6.96
N GLN A 64 43.07 -25.59 7.14
CA GLN A 64 41.86 -25.88 6.36
C GLN A 64 40.72 -24.90 6.67
N ASN A 65 40.50 -24.57 7.94
CA ASN A 65 39.45 -23.63 8.34
C ASN A 65 39.71 -22.21 7.81
N ASN A 66 40.96 -21.76 7.76
CA ASN A 66 41.30 -20.46 7.16
C ASN A 66 40.97 -20.43 5.67
N LYS A 67 41.32 -21.50 4.93
CA LYS A 67 40.99 -21.59 3.50
C LYS A 67 39.48 -21.66 3.25
N ALA A 68 38.76 -22.49 4.02
CA ALA A 68 37.31 -22.57 3.93
C ALA A 68 36.63 -21.24 4.33
N GLY A 69 37.19 -20.53 5.31
CA GLY A 69 36.71 -19.22 5.75
C GLY A 69 36.88 -18.13 4.69
N GLU A 70 37.96 -18.15 3.92
CA GLU A 70 38.15 -17.23 2.79
C GLU A 70 37.15 -17.50 1.66
N GLU A 71 36.94 -18.77 1.30
CA GLU A 71 35.96 -19.17 0.28
C GLU A 71 34.53 -18.80 0.70
N GLN A 72 34.17 -19.01 1.97
CA GLN A 72 32.88 -18.60 2.52
C GLN A 72 32.68 -17.08 2.51
N ARG A 73 33.71 -16.29 2.85
CA ARG A 73 33.64 -14.82 2.78
C ARG A 73 33.44 -14.34 1.35
N ALA A 74 34.13 -14.95 0.39
CA ALA A 74 33.97 -14.60 -1.02
C ALA A 74 32.54 -14.91 -1.51
N GLN A 75 31.98 -16.06 -1.14
CA GLN A 75 30.59 -16.42 -1.46
C GLN A 75 29.58 -15.47 -0.80
N GLN A 76 29.79 -15.12 0.48
CA GLN A 76 28.92 -14.19 1.20
C GLN A 76 28.87 -12.81 0.53
N VAL A 77 29.99 -12.29 0.03
CA VAL A 77 30.01 -11.00 -0.67
C VAL A 77 29.15 -11.05 -1.94
N ILE A 78 29.28 -12.13 -2.73
CA ILE A 78 28.51 -12.31 -3.97
C ILE A 78 27.00 -12.46 -3.68
N GLU A 79 26.64 -13.23 -2.65
CA GLU A 79 25.25 -13.40 -2.24
C GLU A 79 24.65 -12.09 -1.72
N LEU A 80 25.42 -11.33 -0.94
CA LEU A 80 25.00 -10.04 -0.42
C LEU A 80 24.78 -9.02 -1.54
N GLU A 81 25.62 -9.03 -2.57
CA GLU A 81 25.47 -8.19 -3.74
C GLU A 81 24.20 -8.51 -4.53
N LYS A 82 23.96 -9.80 -4.83
CA LYS A 82 22.71 -10.25 -5.48
C LYS A 82 21.46 -9.94 -4.65
N ALA A 83 21.54 -10.10 -3.34
CA ALA A 83 20.45 -9.76 -2.43
C ALA A 83 20.14 -8.27 -2.45
N ARG A 84 21.17 -7.41 -2.47
CA ARG A 84 21.00 -5.95 -2.61
C ARG A 84 20.37 -5.56 -3.92
N GLU A 85 20.82 -6.13 -5.05
CA GLU A 85 20.23 -5.86 -6.37
C GLU A 85 18.75 -6.22 -6.40
N THR A 86 18.41 -7.41 -5.88
CA THR A 86 17.02 -7.87 -5.79
C THR A 86 16.20 -6.95 -4.89
N GLN A 87 16.74 -6.52 -3.75
CA GLN A 87 16.07 -5.60 -2.84
C GLN A 87 15.82 -4.23 -3.47
N LEU A 88 16.79 -3.71 -4.24
CA LEU A 88 16.63 -2.46 -4.99
C LEU A 88 15.54 -2.58 -6.03
N GLU A 89 15.46 -3.71 -6.74
CA GLU A 89 14.41 -3.93 -7.73
C GLU A 89 13.02 -4.03 -7.08
N ILE A 90 12.90 -4.78 -5.99
CA ILE A 90 11.65 -4.88 -5.21
C ILE A 90 11.24 -3.51 -4.68
N SER A 91 12.20 -2.73 -4.15
CA SER A 91 11.95 -1.39 -3.64
C SER A 91 11.45 -0.44 -4.74
N LYS A 92 12.10 -0.44 -5.91
CA LYS A 92 11.67 0.36 -7.07
C LYS A 92 10.26 -0.02 -7.54
N ARG A 93 9.96 -1.32 -7.66
CA ARG A 93 8.63 -1.79 -8.07
C ARG A 93 7.57 -1.38 -7.05
N THR A 94 7.87 -1.53 -5.76
CA THR A 94 6.95 -1.15 -4.67
C THR A 94 6.70 0.35 -4.65
N PHE A 95 7.75 1.16 -4.77
CA PHE A 95 7.65 2.61 -4.84
C PHE A 95 6.82 3.05 -6.05
N ASN A 96 7.10 2.53 -7.24
CA ASN A 96 6.33 2.84 -8.44
C ASN A 96 4.85 2.45 -8.29
N ALA A 97 4.56 1.27 -7.74
CA ALA A 97 3.20 0.84 -7.48
C ALA A 97 2.48 1.76 -6.47
N GLN A 98 3.16 2.23 -5.42
CA GLN A 98 2.62 3.18 -4.46
C GLN A 98 2.32 4.54 -5.11
N VAL A 99 3.25 5.08 -5.88
CA VAL A 99 3.07 6.37 -6.59
C VAL A 99 1.90 6.28 -7.58
N ILE A 100 1.83 5.21 -8.36
CA ILE A 100 0.73 5.00 -9.32
C ILE A 100 -0.60 4.86 -8.58
N SER A 101 -0.65 4.07 -7.51
CA SER A 101 -1.85 3.87 -6.70
C SER A 101 -2.35 5.19 -6.10
N ALA A 102 -1.45 6.00 -5.52
CA ALA A 102 -1.78 7.31 -4.98
C ALA A 102 -2.29 8.27 -6.06
N ASN A 103 -1.60 8.35 -7.20
CA ASN A 103 -2.01 9.21 -8.33
C ASN A 103 -3.39 8.80 -8.88
N ARG A 104 -3.65 7.50 -9.03
CA ARG A 104 -4.98 7.00 -9.45
C ARG A 104 -6.05 7.30 -8.42
N GLN A 105 -5.75 7.17 -7.12
CA GLN A 105 -6.71 7.49 -6.06
C GLN A 105 -7.06 8.99 -6.04
N ASN A 106 -6.08 9.87 -6.27
CA ASN A 106 -6.33 11.30 -6.45
C ASN A 106 -7.22 11.56 -7.66
N TRP A 107 -6.90 10.96 -8.81
CA TRP A 107 -7.71 11.06 -10.02
C TRP A 107 -9.16 10.58 -9.80
N ILE A 108 -9.38 9.50 -9.04
CA ILE A 108 -10.73 9.01 -8.67
C ILE A 108 -11.50 10.06 -7.87
N ASN A 109 -10.84 10.73 -6.92
CA ASN A 109 -11.45 11.75 -6.08
C ASN A 109 -11.78 13.00 -6.92
N ASP A 110 -10.82 13.49 -7.70
CA ASP A 110 -10.98 14.66 -8.56
C ASP A 110 -12.12 14.47 -9.58
N LEU A 111 -12.24 13.26 -10.16
CA LEU A 111 -13.29 12.96 -11.13
C LEU A 111 -14.66 12.92 -10.45
N ARG A 112 -14.75 12.34 -9.25
CA ARG A 112 -15.97 12.32 -8.46
C ARG A 112 -16.45 13.73 -8.16
N ASP A 113 -15.55 14.57 -7.67
CA ASP A 113 -15.88 15.95 -7.28
C ASP A 113 -16.28 16.78 -8.51
N SER A 114 -15.58 16.62 -9.63
CA SER A 114 -15.91 17.32 -10.89
C SER A 114 -17.29 16.92 -11.43
N ILE A 115 -17.69 15.63 -11.32
CA ILE A 115 -19.03 15.17 -11.74
C ILE A 115 -20.13 15.70 -10.81
N VAL A 116 -19.88 15.77 -9.50
CA VAL A 116 -20.82 16.36 -8.54
C VAL A 116 -21.01 17.85 -8.83
N ASN A 117 -19.92 18.59 -9.01
CA ASN A 117 -19.96 20.01 -9.36
C ASN A 117 -20.69 20.23 -10.69
N PHE A 118 -20.36 19.45 -11.73
CA PHE A 118 -21.02 19.52 -13.02
C PHE A 118 -22.55 19.31 -12.89
N SER A 119 -22.98 18.31 -12.11
CA SER A 119 -24.40 18.01 -11.93
C SER A 119 -25.14 19.15 -11.22
N SER A 120 -24.55 19.71 -10.15
CA SER A 120 -25.12 20.85 -9.42
C SER A 120 -25.16 22.14 -10.27
N LEU A 121 -24.14 22.37 -11.09
CA LEU A 121 -24.11 23.49 -12.04
C LEU A 121 -25.17 23.33 -13.13
N ALA A 122 -25.43 22.11 -13.61
CA ALA A 122 -26.46 21.86 -14.62
C ALA A 122 -27.85 22.22 -14.09
N GLU A 123 -28.17 21.85 -12.84
CA GLU A 123 -29.41 22.22 -12.16
C GLU A 123 -29.50 23.72 -11.93
N SER A 124 -28.42 24.34 -11.44
CA SER A 124 -28.37 25.78 -11.17
C SER A 124 -28.55 26.61 -12.44
N HIS A 125 -27.90 26.21 -13.53
CA HIS A 125 -28.05 26.84 -14.83
C HIS A 125 -29.50 26.78 -15.32
N MET A 126 -30.14 25.62 -15.20
CA MET A 126 -31.55 25.43 -15.51
C MET A 126 -32.47 26.30 -14.66
N PHE A 127 -32.21 26.40 -13.35
CA PHE A 127 -32.95 27.26 -12.44
C PHE A 127 -32.85 28.73 -12.85
N PHE A 128 -31.65 29.27 -13.04
CA PHE A 128 -31.48 30.68 -13.39
C PHE A 128 -32.06 31.01 -14.76
N ARG A 129 -31.97 30.07 -15.71
CA ARG A 129 -32.59 30.23 -17.02
C ARG A 129 -34.12 30.30 -16.95
N ARG A 130 -34.75 29.48 -16.10
CA ARG A 130 -36.20 29.53 -15.84
C ARG A 130 -36.59 30.82 -15.11
N ALA A 131 -35.84 31.20 -14.09
CA ALA A 131 -36.04 32.44 -13.33
C ALA A 131 -35.96 33.67 -14.24
N PHE A 132 -34.93 33.73 -15.10
CA PHE A 132 -34.78 34.76 -16.12
C PHE A 132 -35.99 34.83 -17.05
N TYR A 133 -36.42 33.68 -17.60
CA TYR A 133 -37.56 33.63 -18.51
C TYR A 133 -38.86 34.12 -17.86
N ILE A 134 -39.14 33.70 -16.62
CA ILE A 134 -40.32 34.11 -15.86
C ILE A 134 -40.28 35.62 -15.59
N GLU A 135 -39.16 36.14 -15.09
CA GLU A 135 -39.03 37.54 -14.70
C GLU A 135 -39.05 38.47 -15.92
N HIS A 136 -38.38 38.08 -17.02
CA HIS A 136 -38.40 38.81 -18.27
C HIS A 136 -39.80 38.81 -18.91
N LYS A 137 -40.52 37.69 -18.84
CA LYS A 137 -41.93 37.64 -19.28
C LYS A 137 -42.82 38.48 -18.35
N ALA A 138 -42.67 38.41 -17.04
CA ALA A 138 -43.43 39.22 -16.08
C ALA A 138 -43.17 40.73 -16.27
N SER A 139 -41.93 41.13 -16.60
CA SER A 139 -41.55 42.50 -16.94
C SER A 139 -42.32 43.01 -18.17
N ARG A 140 -42.57 42.15 -19.17
CA ARG A 140 -43.43 42.49 -20.33
C ARG A 140 -44.91 42.65 -19.98
N TRP A 141 -45.33 42.19 -18.80
CA TRP A 141 -46.72 42.22 -18.32
C TRP A 141 -46.90 43.22 -17.15
N ASN A 142 -45.94 44.14 -16.95
CA ASN A 142 -45.89 45.16 -15.88
C ASN A 142 -45.84 44.63 -14.43
N ASN A 143 -45.54 43.35 -14.23
CA ASN A 143 -45.49 42.71 -12.89
C ASN A 143 -44.08 42.27 -12.47
N GLY A 144 -43.08 42.39 -13.34
CA GLY A 144 -41.67 42.04 -13.06
C GLY A 144 -40.76 43.26 -13.04
N THR A 145 -39.58 43.11 -12.43
CA THR A 145 -38.55 44.16 -12.39
C THR A 145 -37.43 43.83 -13.37
N GLN A 146 -37.18 44.69 -14.37
CA GLN A 146 -36.10 44.49 -15.35
C GLN A 146 -34.73 44.21 -14.69
N ALA A 147 -34.42 44.90 -13.59
CA ALA A 147 -33.20 44.68 -12.82
C ALA A 147 -33.05 43.25 -12.29
N GLN A 148 -34.15 42.60 -11.90
CA GLN A 148 -34.13 41.22 -11.41
C GLN A 148 -33.91 40.22 -12.55
N ALA A 149 -34.48 40.48 -13.73
CA ALA A 149 -34.21 39.70 -14.93
C ALA A 149 -32.72 39.79 -15.31
N ASP A 150 -32.13 40.99 -15.28
CA ASP A 150 -30.72 41.20 -15.60
C ASP A 150 -29.80 40.43 -14.62
N ILE A 151 -30.11 40.43 -13.32
CA ILE A 151 -29.38 39.64 -12.31
C ILE A 151 -29.43 38.13 -12.62
N TYR A 152 -30.59 37.60 -13.00
CA TYR A 152 -30.72 36.18 -13.35
C TYR A 152 -29.99 35.85 -14.66
N PHE A 153 -29.99 36.77 -15.62
CA PHE A 153 -29.24 36.61 -16.86
C PHE A 153 -27.73 36.54 -16.61
N GLU A 154 -27.18 37.42 -15.77
CA GLU A 154 -25.76 37.37 -15.39
C GLU A 154 -25.41 36.04 -14.70
N LYS A 155 -26.24 35.57 -13.77
CA LYS A 155 -26.04 34.27 -13.12
C LYS A 155 -26.16 33.09 -14.10
N GLN A 156 -27.05 33.18 -15.08
CA GLN A 156 -27.16 32.18 -16.14
C GLN A 156 -25.87 32.10 -16.96
N LEU A 157 -25.31 33.25 -17.37
CA LEU A 157 -24.05 33.30 -18.12
C LEU A 157 -22.87 32.75 -17.31
N ALA A 158 -22.77 33.13 -16.02
CA ALA A 158 -21.73 32.64 -15.13
C ALA A 158 -21.81 31.11 -14.98
N THR A 159 -22.99 30.58 -14.68
CA THR A 159 -23.19 29.12 -14.54
C THR A 159 -22.96 28.37 -15.85
N GLU A 160 -23.25 28.96 -17.02
CA GLU A 160 -22.94 28.34 -18.32
C GLU A 160 -21.42 28.21 -18.53
N ALA A 161 -20.67 29.27 -18.21
CA ALA A 161 -19.22 29.27 -18.32
C ALA A 161 -18.60 28.22 -17.38
N GLU A 162 -19.04 28.16 -16.13
CA GLU A 162 -18.60 27.18 -15.13
C GLU A 162 -18.95 25.73 -15.56
N LEU A 163 -20.16 25.51 -16.07
CA LEU A 163 -20.59 24.20 -16.58
C LEU A 163 -19.68 23.72 -17.71
N ARG A 164 -19.32 24.62 -18.63
CA ARG A 164 -18.42 24.33 -19.75
C ARG A 164 -16.99 24.07 -19.28
N GLN A 165 -16.52 24.81 -18.27
CA GLN A 165 -15.22 24.59 -17.64
C GLN A 165 -15.15 23.18 -17.01
N GLU A 166 -16.15 22.78 -16.24
CA GLU A 166 -16.21 21.44 -15.65
C GLU A 166 -16.29 20.35 -16.72
N TYR A 167 -17.04 20.56 -17.80
CA TYR A 167 -17.02 19.65 -18.95
C TYR A 167 -15.61 19.45 -19.52
N PHE A 168 -14.86 20.53 -19.75
CA PHE A 168 -13.51 20.42 -20.29
C PHE A 168 -12.56 19.75 -19.31
N LYS A 169 -12.67 20.05 -18.01
CA LYS A 169 -11.88 19.40 -16.96
C LYS A 169 -12.13 17.89 -16.97
N ILE A 170 -13.40 17.46 -16.93
CA ILE A 170 -13.77 16.05 -17.01
C ILE A 170 -13.26 15.43 -18.31
N LYS A 171 -13.39 16.11 -19.45
CA LYS A 171 -12.89 15.61 -20.74
C LYS A 171 -11.39 15.39 -20.77
N LEU A 172 -10.61 16.28 -20.15
CA LEU A 172 -9.15 16.14 -20.06
C LEU A 172 -8.72 15.02 -19.12
N MET A 173 -9.51 14.74 -18.08
CA MET A 173 -9.25 13.64 -17.14
C MET A 173 -9.53 12.26 -17.72
N LEU A 174 -10.34 12.17 -18.79
CA LEU A 174 -10.86 10.92 -19.31
C LEU A 174 -10.15 10.49 -20.59
N ASN A 175 -9.87 9.19 -20.68
CA ASN A 175 -9.40 8.59 -21.92
C ASN A 175 -10.59 8.26 -22.85
N SER A 176 -10.69 8.97 -23.98
CA SER A 176 -11.79 8.80 -24.95
C SER A 176 -11.84 7.46 -25.66
N ASN A 177 -10.76 6.67 -25.57
CA ASN A 177 -10.66 5.37 -26.26
C ASN A 177 -11.39 4.25 -25.50
N GLU A 178 -11.66 4.43 -24.20
CA GLU A 178 -12.39 3.46 -23.40
C GLU A 178 -13.92 3.67 -23.54
N LEU A 179 -14.67 2.56 -23.55
CA LEU A 179 -16.13 2.58 -23.75
C LEU A 179 -16.88 3.36 -22.65
N THR A 180 -16.49 3.17 -21.38
CA THR A 180 -17.19 3.79 -20.23
C THR A 180 -16.96 5.31 -20.17
N PRO A 181 -15.73 5.84 -20.26
CA PRO A 181 -15.48 7.27 -20.37
C PRO A 181 -16.17 7.91 -21.58
N ARG A 182 -16.20 7.21 -22.73
CA ARG A 182 -16.90 7.70 -23.92
C ARG A 182 -18.41 7.82 -23.69
N ALA A 183 -19.04 6.84 -23.03
CA ALA A 183 -20.45 6.91 -22.67
C ALA A 183 -20.72 8.06 -21.68
N MET A 184 -19.83 8.27 -20.71
CA MET A 184 -19.91 9.37 -19.75
C MET A 184 -19.86 10.74 -20.45
N LEU A 185 -18.90 10.95 -21.36
CA LEU A 185 -18.79 12.19 -22.12
C LEU A 185 -20.02 12.44 -23.01
N LYS A 186 -20.61 11.40 -23.60
CA LYS A 186 -21.87 11.54 -24.34
C LYS A 186 -23.01 12.00 -23.42
N LEU A 187 -23.16 11.40 -22.25
CA LEU A 187 -24.20 11.78 -21.29
C LEU A 187 -24.01 13.23 -20.80
N ILE A 188 -22.78 13.64 -20.51
CA ILE A 188 -22.47 15.02 -20.14
C ILE A 188 -22.92 16.00 -21.24
N LEU A 189 -22.61 15.70 -22.50
CA LEU A 189 -23.06 16.52 -23.63
C LEU A 189 -24.59 16.57 -23.74
N VAL A 190 -25.28 15.44 -23.53
CA VAL A 190 -26.74 15.39 -23.53
C VAL A 190 -27.32 16.23 -22.40
N VAL A 191 -26.74 16.18 -21.19
CA VAL A 191 -27.11 17.04 -20.06
C VAL A 191 -26.95 18.52 -20.41
N MET A 192 -25.82 18.91 -21.02
CA MET A 192 -25.60 20.30 -21.46
C MET A 192 -26.60 20.74 -22.54
N VAL A 193 -26.97 19.86 -23.47
CA VAL A 193 -27.98 20.16 -24.49
C VAL A 193 -29.38 20.27 -23.88
N CYS A 194 -29.72 19.38 -22.95
CA CYS A 194 -30.98 19.42 -22.22
C CYS A 194 -31.11 20.74 -21.44
N SER A 195 -30.05 21.14 -20.72
CA SER A 195 -30.04 22.38 -19.93
C SER A 195 -30.12 23.66 -20.79
N THR A 196 -29.77 23.58 -22.08
CA THR A 196 -29.78 24.70 -23.03
C THR A 196 -30.93 24.68 -24.04
N ARG A 197 -31.74 23.62 -24.11
CA ARG A 197 -32.88 23.50 -25.05
C ARG A 197 -33.87 24.65 -24.92
N LYS A 198 -34.20 25.30 -26.05
CA LYS A 198 -34.97 26.57 -26.15
C LYS A 198 -36.44 26.50 -25.73
N GLU A 199 -37.04 25.32 -25.64
CA GLU A 199 -38.47 25.16 -25.35
C GLU A 199 -38.78 25.34 -23.85
N LEU A 200 -38.61 26.56 -23.32
CA LEU A 200 -39.30 27.01 -22.10
C LEU A 200 -40.74 27.48 -22.43
N SER A 201 -41.37 26.91 -23.47
CA SER A 201 -42.75 27.26 -23.85
C SER A 201 -43.75 26.82 -22.79
N GLU A 202 -43.42 25.75 -22.05
CA GLU A 202 -44.16 25.34 -20.88
C GLU A 202 -43.57 26.07 -19.68
N THR A 203 -44.20 27.17 -19.28
CA THR A 203 -43.95 27.76 -17.96
C THR A 203 -44.13 26.65 -16.93
N PRO A 204 -43.06 26.24 -16.20
CA PRO A 204 -43.23 25.28 -15.14
C PRO A 204 -44.21 25.87 -14.13
N LYS A 205 -45.21 25.08 -13.69
CA LYS A 205 -46.22 25.53 -12.71
C LYS A 205 -45.57 26.05 -11.42
N HIS A 206 -44.32 25.63 -11.14
CA HIS A 206 -43.52 26.08 -10.02
C HIS A 206 -42.05 26.27 -10.44
N LEU A 207 -41.43 27.38 -10.01
CA LEU A 207 -40.01 27.66 -10.27
C LEU A 207 -39.08 26.53 -9.78
N ASN A 208 -39.50 25.83 -8.72
CA ASN A 208 -38.75 24.75 -8.07
C ASN A 208 -39.11 23.35 -8.59
N SER A 209 -39.94 23.22 -9.63
CA SER A 209 -40.24 21.89 -10.16
C SER A 209 -38.99 21.31 -10.81
N VAL A 210 -38.40 20.31 -10.17
CA VAL A 210 -37.24 19.59 -10.68
C VAL A 210 -37.57 19.02 -12.06
N ASP A 211 -36.70 19.25 -13.04
CA ASP A 211 -36.89 18.70 -14.38
C ASP A 211 -36.63 17.19 -14.35
N ALA A 212 -37.70 16.41 -14.51
CA ALA A 212 -37.62 14.95 -14.45
C ALA A 212 -36.66 14.38 -15.50
N GLU A 213 -36.59 14.99 -16.69
CA GLU A 213 -35.69 14.57 -17.77
C GLU A 213 -34.23 14.83 -17.36
N LEU A 214 -33.93 16.02 -16.83
CA LEU A 214 -32.58 16.33 -16.36
C LEU A 214 -32.14 15.40 -15.23
N MET A 215 -33.03 15.11 -14.27
CA MET A 215 -32.70 14.21 -13.16
C MET A 215 -32.43 12.80 -13.63
N GLU A 216 -33.21 12.28 -14.58
CA GLU A 216 -32.97 10.96 -15.16
C GLU A 216 -31.62 10.89 -15.88
N LEU A 217 -31.26 11.97 -16.59
CA LEU A 217 -29.95 12.09 -17.25
C LEU A 217 -28.80 12.18 -16.24
N ILE A 218 -28.95 12.94 -15.15
CA ILE A 218 -27.96 13.04 -14.06
C ILE A 218 -27.82 11.68 -13.36
N GLU A 219 -28.92 10.97 -13.07
CA GLU A 219 -28.86 9.65 -12.46
C GLU A 219 -28.17 8.63 -13.40
N SER A 220 -28.45 8.71 -14.70
CA SER A 220 -27.78 7.90 -15.71
C SER A 220 -26.27 8.21 -15.78
N LEU A 221 -25.90 9.49 -15.71
CA LEU A 221 -24.51 9.93 -15.62
C LEU A 221 -23.84 9.35 -14.38
N LEU A 222 -24.45 9.48 -13.20
CA LEU A 222 -23.95 8.92 -11.94
C LEU A 222 -23.74 7.40 -12.03
N LYS A 223 -24.67 6.65 -12.63
CA LYS A 223 -24.53 5.20 -12.83
C LYS A 223 -23.31 4.86 -13.70
N VAL A 224 -23.07 5.61 -14.78
CA VAL A 224 -21.90 5.39 -15.66
C VAL A 224 -20.61 5.80 -14.95
N THR A 225 -20.60 6.93 -14.25
CA THR A 225 -19.47 7.38 -13.43
C THR A 225 -19.10 6.33 -12.39
N GLN A 226 -20.08 5.81 -11.63
CA GLN A 226 -19.83 4.76 -10.63
C GLN A 226 -19.21 3.50 -11.25
N ARG A 227 -19.62 3.11 -12.47
CA ARG A 227 -19.01 1.98 -13.17
C ARG A 227 -17.55 2.27 -13.52
N CYS A 228 -17.25 3.47 -14.03
CA CYS A 228 -15.89 3.91 -14.32
C CYS A 228 -15.01 3.92 -13.06
N LEU A 229 -15.49 4.54 -11.98
CA LEU A 229 -14.76 4.62 -10.71
C LEU A 229 -14.54 3.24 -10.09
N LYS A 230 -15.53 2.32 -10.16
CA LYS A 230 -15.36 0.93 -9.68
C LYS A 230 -14.33 0.16 -10.49
N ALA A 231 -14.26 0.37 -11.81
CA ALA A 231 -13.26 -0.26 -12.66
C ALA A 231 -11.84 0.22 -12.29
N GLU A 232 -11.66 1.53 -12.12
CA GLU A 232 -10.38 2.10 -11.71
C GLU A 232 -9.98 1.72 -10.29
N TRP A 233 -10.93 1.68 -9.36
CA TRP A 233 -10.65 1.20 -7.99
C TRP A 233 -10.17 -0.26 -7.97
N LYS A 234 -10.69 -1.12 -8.85
CA LYS A 234 -10.18 -2.49 -9.00
C LYS A 234 -8.74 -2.50 -9.54
N ARG A 235 -8.41 -1.62 -10.50
CA ARG A 235 -7.03 -1.46 -11.03
C ARG A 235 -6.06 -1.03 -9.93
N VAL A 236 -6.46 -0.03 -9.13
CA VAL A 236 -5.71 0.43 -7.93
C VAL A 236 -5.43 -0.71 -6.96
N LYS A 237 -6.45 -1.51 -6.63
CA LYS A 237 -6.27 -2.67 -5.73
C LYS A 237 -5.40 -3.78 -6.29
N ALA A 238 -5.41 -3.97 -7.61
CA ALA A 238 -4.57 -4.95 -8.29
C ALA A 238 -3.11 -4.48 -8.44
N GLY A 239 -2.80 -3.21 -8.16
CA GLY A 239 -1.47 -2.65 -8.37
C GLY A 239 -1.09 -2.51 -9.85
N THR A 240 -2.09 -2.35 -10.73
CA THR A 240 -1.97 -2.25 -12.19
C THR A 240 -2.58 -0.95 -12.71
#